data_AF-A0A6G1L2Z9-F1
#
_entry.id   AF-A0A6G1L2Z9-F1
#
_cell.length_a   1.000
_cell.length_b   1.000
_cell.length_c   1.000
_cell.angle_alpha   90.00
_cell.angle_beta   90.00
_cell.angle_gamma   90.00
#
_symmetry.space_group_name_H-M   'P 1'
#
loop_
_entity.id
_entity.type
_entity.pdbx_description
1 polymer ?
#
loop_
_entity_poly.entity_id
_entity_poly.type
_entity_poly.pdbx_seq_one_letter_code
_entity_poly.pdbx_strand_id
1 'polypeptide(L)'
;MAPTIHCVRHAQGYHNLSVANHSMHDPLLTPLGEQQCRNLAKAFPYHDAVEAVVASPIKRTMYTALLGFGPDIAAKGLKVVALPELQETSDLPCDTGSSPAEVAKEFEGKPVDLALLTEEWCSKRGKYAPHAQAIEARARDARKWLMGRQEKEIIVVSHGGFLHYFTEDWTGSDKFQGTGWANTEFRSYTFSTHDPNNAHLVETTASRKRRLGHEKPLDQNEQEQLKRTATKDWDEKGYVQDNSNGAERARAAQAKLADTRRDDVGGGMASYL
;
A
#
# COMPACT_ATOMS: atom_id res chain seq x y z
N MET A 1 -11.17 0.23 -24.66
CA MET A 1 -11.54 -0.76 -23.62
C MET A 1 -10.76 -0.38 -22.37
N ALA A 2 -11.32 -0.56 -21.18
CA ALA A 2 -10.59 -0.29 -19.95
C ALA A 2 -9.43 -1.30 -19.80
N PRO A 3 -8.31 -0.90 -19.17
CA PRO A 3 -7.16 -1.78 -19.01
C PRO A 3 -7.43 -2.99 -18.11
N THR A 4 -6.68 -4.05 -18.34
CA THR A 4 -6.40 -5.07 -17.34
C THR A 4 -5.33 -4.53 -16.39
N ILE A 5 -5.55 -4.71 -15.08
CA ILE A 5 -4.64 -4.27 -14.03
C ILE A 5 -3.98 -5.48 -13.38
N HIS A 6 -2.65 -5.52 -13.38
CA HIS A 6 -1.86 -6.51 -12.66
C HIS A 6 -1.33 -5.90 -11.37
N CYS A 7 -2.05 -6.12 -10.27
CA CYS A 7 -1.63 -5.68 -8.95
C CYS A 7 -0.52 -6.58 -8.44
N VAL A 8 0.53 -5.97 -7.88
CA VAL A 8 1.69 -6.66 -7.29
C VAL A 8 1.95 -6.07 -5.91
N ARG A 9 2.04 -6.91 -4.87
CA ARG A 9 2.58 -6.47 -3.57
C ARG A 9 4.10 -6.34 -3.68
N HIS A 10 4.68 -5.27 -3.12
CA HIS A 10 6.13 -5.10 -3.08
C HIS A 10 6.87 -6.34 -2.52
N ALA A 11 8.12 -6.51 -2.94
CA ALA A 11 9.03 -7.50 -2.40
C ALA A 11 9.44 -7.17 -0.96
N GLN A 12 10.06 -8.12 -0.26
CA GLN A 12 10.46 -7.95 1.13
C GLN A 12 11.35 -6.71 1.31
N GLY A 13 10.87 -5.76 2.12
CA GLY A 13 11.64 -4.61 2.59
C GLY A 13 12.21 -4.86 3.98
N TYR A 14 13.14 -4.01 4.42
CA TYR A 14 13.70 -4.11 5.77
C TYR A 14 12.62 -4.02 6.86
N HIS A 15 11.54 -3.26 6.65
CA HIS A 15 10.39 -3.22 7.58
C HIS A 15 9.72 -4.59 7.78
N ASN A 16 9.77 -5.51 6.82
CA ASN A 16 9.14 -6.82 6.96
C ASN A 16 9.92 -7.77 7.90
N LEU A 17 11.15 -7.43 8.28
CA LEU A 17 11.99 -8.31 9.10
C LEU A 17 11.58 -8.33 10.58
N SER A 18 11.02 -7.23 11.10
CA SER A 18 10.54 -7.15 12.48
C SER A 18 9.62 -5.94 12.69
N VAL A 19 8.76 -6.01 13.72
CA VAL A 19 7.93 -4.87 14.14
C VAL A 19 8.77 -3.65 14.53
N ALA A 20 9.96 -3.85 15.10
CA ALA A 20 10.86 -2.75 15.45
C ALA A 20 11.28 -1.94 14.20
N ASN A 21 11.40 -2.60 13.05
CA ASN A 21 11.77 -1.95 11.80
C ASN A 21 10.64 -1.11 11.20
N HIS A 22 9.43 -1.11 11.78
CA HIS A 22 8.38 -0.17 11.38
C HIS A 22 8.75 1.29 11.67
N SER A 23 9.73 1.52 12.56
CA SER A 23 10.32 2.84 12.83
C SER A 23 11.32 3.31 11.76
N MET A 24 11.74 2.45 10.84
CA MET A 24 12.64 2.83 9.74
C MET A 24 11.86 3.63 8.70
N HIS A 25 12.30 4.86 8.41
CA HIS A 25 11.67 5.69 7.40
C HIS A 25 11.96 5.19 5.97
N ASP A 26 10.91 5.10 5.15
CA ASP A 26 10.93 4.71 3.73
C ASP A 26 11.99 3.62 3.37
N PRO A 27 11.91 2.42 3.98
CA PRO A 27 12.99 1.45 3.93
C PRO A 27 13.09 0.77 2.55
N LEU A 28 14.34 0.49 2.16
CA LEU A 28 14.69 -0.23 0.94
C LEU A 28 14.29 -1.72 1.00
N LEU A 29 14.46 -2.40 -0.14
CA LEU A 29 14.38 -3.85 -0.24
C LEU A 29 15.55 -4.51 0.49
N THR A 30 15.31 -5.72 1.01
CA THR A 30 16.40 -6.60 1.47
C THR A 30 17.01 -7.33 0.27
N PRO A 31 18.19 -7.98 0.42
CA PRO A 31 18.73 -8.87 -0.60
C PRO A 31 17.76 -10.01 -0.98
N LEU A 32 16.96 -10.50 -0.02
CA LEU A 32 15.89 -11.46 -0.28
C LEU A 32 14.76 -10.81 -1.09
N GLY A 33 14.39 -9.58 -0.81
CA GLY A 33 13.42 -8.80 -1.61
C GLY A 33 13.87 -8.63 -3.06
N GLU A 34 15.14 -8.31 -3.30
CA GLU A 34 15.68 -8.27 -4.66
C GLU A 34 15.61 -9.63 -5.36
N GLN A 35 15.89 -10.73 -4.64
CA GLN A 35 15.71 -12.08 -5.17
C GLN A 35 14.25 -12.40 -5.50
N GLN A 36 13.32 -11.96 -4.65
CA GLN A 36 11.88 -12.08 -4.93
C GLN A 36 11.49 -11.31 -6.19
N CYS A 37 12.05 -10.12 -6.44
CA CYS A 37 11.84 -9.38 -7.69
C CYS A 37 12.33 -10.17 -8.91
N ARG A 38 13.50 -10.80 -8.82
CA ARG A 38 14.01 -11.70 -9.89
C ARG A 38 13.13 -12.92 -10.12
N ASN A 39 12.49 -13.43 -9.07
CA ASN A 39 11.55 -14.55 -9.19
C ASN A 39 10.22 -14.09 -9.81
N LEU A 40 9.73 -12.91 -9.43
CA LEU A 40 8.56 -12.27 -10.03
C LEU A 40 8.75 -12.11 -11.55
N ALA A 41 9.90 -11.59 -11.99
CA ALA A 41 10.25 -11.44 -13.40
C ALA A 41 10.25 -12.76 -14.20
N LYS A 42 10.38 -13.91 -13.54
CA LYS A 42 10.29 -15.24 -14.18
C LYS A 42 8.89 -15.81 -14.15
N ALA A 43 8.14 -15.50 -13.09
CA ALA A 43 6.83 -16.09 -12.82
C ALA A 43 5.68 -15.31 -13.47
N PHE A 44 5.89 -14.03 -13.78
CA PHE A 44 4.88 -13.17 -14.37
C PHE A 44 4.68 -13.54 -15.86
N PRO A 45 3.48 -13.95 -16.30
CA PRO A 45 3.32 -14.52 -17.63
C PRO A 45 2.91 -13.49 -18.71
N TYR A 46 2.67 -12.23 -18.34
CA TYR A 46 2.06 -11.24 -19.24
C TYR A 46 3.06 -10.21 -19.79
N HIS A 47 4.37 -10.47 -19.68
CA HIS A 47 5.44 -9.56 -20.08
C HIS A 47 5.23 -8.95 -21.47
N ASP A 48 4.92 -9.77 -22.48
CA ASP A 48 4.74 -9.31 -23.88
C ASP A 48 3.64 -8.26 -24.02
N ALA A 49 2.59 -8.34 -23.20
CA ALA A 49 1.42 -7.46 -23.30
C ALA A 49 1.54 -6.17 -22.47
N VAL A 50 2.47 -6.08 -21.51
CA VAL A 50 2.64 -4.90 -20.65
C VAL A 50 2.87 -3.63 -21.46
N GLU A 51 2.05 -2.62 -21.23
CA GLU A 51 2.15 -1.30 -21.89
C GLU A 51 2.49 -0.18 -20.89
N ALA A 52 2.27 -0.38 -19.59
CA ALA A 52 2.67 0.56 -18.55
C ALA A 52 3.05 -0.11 -17.22
N VAL A 53 3.91 0.56 -16.46
CA VAL A 53 4.28 0.20 -15.08
C VAL A 53 4.03 1.40 -14.17
N VAL A 54 3.21 1.20 -13.15
CA VAL A 54 2.81 2.21 -12.18
C VAL A 54 3.15 1.68 -10.79
N ALA A 55 3.68 2.54 -9.92
CA ALA A 55 4.04 2.13 -8.56
C ALA A 55 3.72 3.23 -7.55
N SER A 56 3.47 2.82 -6.30
CA SER A 56 3.57 3.75 -5.18
C SER A 56 4.97 4.39 -5.15
N PRO A 57 5.13 5.70 -4.87
CA PRO A 57 6.44 6.35 -4.85
C PRO A 57 7.33 5.97 -3.65
N ILE A 58 6.87 5.10 -2.75
CA ILE A 58 7.68 4.55 -1.65
C ILE A 58 8.81 3.67 -2.22
N LYS A 59 10.02 3.73 -1.66
CA LYS A 59 11.21 3.16 -2.32
C LYS A 59 11.09 1.68 -2.60
N ARG A 60 10.57 0.89 -1.67
CA ARG A 60 10.38 -0.56 -1.85
C ARG A 60 9.47 -0.93 -3.02
N THR A 61 8.42 -0.16 -3.31
CA THR A 61 7.53 -0.40 -4.46
C THR A 61 8.21 0.01 -5.75
N MET A 62 8.89 1.16 -5.77
CA MET A 62 9.65 1.63 -6.92
C MET A 62 10.77 0.65 -7.31
N TYR A 63 11.56 0.17 -6.35
CA TYR A 63 12.58 -0.86 -6.60
C TYR A 63 11.98 -2.21 -7.00
N THR A 64 10.84 -2.61 -6.42
CA THR A 64 10.15 -3.82 -6.87
C THR A 64 9.73 -3.70 -8.34
N ALA A 65 9.22 -2.54 -8.77
CA ALA A 65 8.86 -2.29 -10.16
C ALA A 65 10.09 -2.33 -11.09
N LEU A 66 11.15 -1.62 -10.72
CA LEU A 66 12.38 -1.53 -11.51
C LEU A 66 13.11 -2.87 -11.65
N LEU A 67 13.12 -3.70 -10.60
CA LEU A 67 13.80 -4.99 -10.61
C LEU A 67 12.92 -6.12 -11.16
N GLY A 68 11.62 -6.10 -10.89
CA GLY A 68 10.67 -7.13 -11.34
C GLY A 68 10.26 -6.99 -12.81
N PHE A 69 10.24 -5.76 -13.33
CA PHE A 69 9.79 -5.45 -14.69
C PHE A 69 10.83 -4.66 -15.50
N GLY A 70 12.08 -4.60 -15.00
CA GLY A 70 13.20 -3.94 -15.67
C GLY A 70 13.38 -4.35 -17.14
N PRO A 71 13.29 -5.65 -17.50
CA PRO A 71 13.33 -6.08 -18.89
C PRO A 71 12.24 -5.47 -19.77
N ASP A 72 10.99 -5.41 -19.29
CA ASP A 72 9.88 -4.81 -20.03
C ASP A 72 10.11 -3.31 -20.21
N ILE A 73 10.51 -2.64 -19.13
CA ILE A 73 10.79 -1.20 -19.11
C ILE A 73 11.86 -0.85 -20.15
N ALA A 74 12.97 -1.60 -20.17
CA ALA A 74 14.05 -1.37 -21.11
C ALA A 74 13.65 -1.70 -22.56
N ALA A 75 13.05 -2.87 -22.79
CA ALA A 75 12.71 -3.34 -24.14
C ALA A 75 11.64 -2.49 -24.83
N LYS A 76 10.72 -1.91 -24.05
CA LYS A 76 9.58 -1.14 -24.55
C LYS A 76 9.73 0.37 -24.34
N GLY A 77 10.86 0.82 -23.79
CA GLY A 77 11.12 2.23 -23.51
C GLY A 77 10.15 2.85 -22.51
N LEU A 78 9.64 2.06 -21.56
CA LEU A 78 8.68 2.53 -20.56
C LEU A 78 9.40 3.29 -19.43
N LYS A 79 8.61 3.93 -18.58
CA LYS A 79 9.04 4.44 -17.28
C LYS A 79 8.10 3.92 -16.20
N VAL A 80 8.61 3.80 -14.98
CA VAL A 80 7.76 3.57 -13.80
C VAL A 80 7.10 4.89 -13.43
N VAL A 81 5.78 4.99 -13.61
CA VAL A 81 5.00 6.15 -13.18
C VAL A 81 4.77 6.07 -11.67
N ALA A 82 5.28 7.05 -10.94
CA ALA A 82 5.11 7.12 -9.49
C ALA A 82 3.76 7.77 -9.15
N LEU A 83 2.80 6.98 -8.67
CA LEU A 83 1.42 7.40 -8.39
C LEU A 83 1.15 7.46 -6.87
N PRO A 84 1.09 8.67 -6.26
CA PRO A 84 0.96 8.84 -4.81
C PRO A 84 -0.26 8.17 -4.17
N GLU A 85 -1.33 7.97 -4.90
CA GLU A 85 -2.55 7.36 -4.38
C GLU A 85 -2.30 5.93 -3.89
N LEU A 86 -1.31 5.22 -4.45
CA LEU A 86 -1.01 3.80 -4.18
C LEU A 86 -0.23 3.54 -2.89
N GLN A 87 0.03 4.57 -2.07
CA GLN A 87 0.77 4.46 -0.81
C GLN A 87 0.07 3.60 0.25
N GLU A 88 0.87 2.97 1.11
CA GLU A 88 0.39 2.13 2.22
C GLU A 88 -0.50 2.91 3.20
N THR A 89 -1.27 2.18 4.01
CA THR A 89 -2.36 2.71 4.83
C THR A 89 -1.92 3.50 6.05
N SER A 90 -0.85 3.10 6.74
CA SER A 90 -0.49 3.68 8.04
C SER A 90 0.34 4.96 7.93
N ASP A 91 0.46 5.70 9.03
CA ASP A 91 1.38 6.83 9.21
C ASP A 91 2.69 6.43 9.92
N LEU A 92 2.96 5.12 10.02
CA LEU A 92 4.24 4.64 10.55
C LEU A 92 5.39 5.15 9.66
N PRO A 93 6.60 5.37 10.21
CA PRO A 93 7.74 5.81 9.42
C PRO A 93 8.02 4.93 8.20
N CYS A 94 7.86 3.62 8.33
CA CYS A 94 8.07 2.71 7.20
C CYS A 94 7.05 2.88 6.08
N ASP A 95 5.85 3.36 6.37
CA ASP A 95 4.79 3.55 5.38
C ASP A 95 4.70 4.99 4.88
N THR A 96 5.54 5.87 5.42
CA THR A 96 5.65 7.27 5.04
C THR A 96 6.75 7.43 4.01
N GLY A 97 6.41 7.98 2.84
CA GLY A 97 7.36 8.22 1.76
C GLY A 97 8.39 9.30 2.07
N SER A 98 9.44 9.37 1.24
CA SER A 98 10.44 10.46 1.28
C SER A 98 9.91 11.74 0.61
N SER A 99 10.56 12.89 0.82
CA SER A 99 10.21 14.13 0.11
C SER A 99 10.41 13.99 -1.42
N PRO A 100 9.72 14.78 -2.26
CA PRO A 100 9.94 14.75 -3.72
C PRO A 100 11.41 14.92 -4.11
N ALA A 101 12.15 15.80 -3.42
CA ALA A 101 13.58 16.02 -3.67
C ALA A 101 14.43 14.77 -3.36
N GLU A 102 14.13 14.06 -2.27
CA GLU A 102 14.82 12.82 -1.92
C GLU A 102 14.48 11.69 -2.91
N VAL A 103 13.22 11.58 -3.33
CA VAL A 103 12.82 10.60 -4.36
C VAL A 103 13.51 10.92 -5.69
N ALA A 104 13.53 12.18 -6.11
CA ALA A 104 14.21 12.60 -7.34
C ALA A 104 15.71 12.25 -7.31
N LYS A 105 16.37 12.46 -6.17
CA LYS A 105 17.77 12.10 -5.97
C LYS A 105 17.99 10.58 -5.96
N GLU A 106 17.16 9.82 -5.26
CA GLU A 106 17.25 8.35 -5.15
C GLU A 106 17.14 7.68 -6.52
N PHE A 107 16.24 8.18 -7.37
CA PHE A 107 15.95 7.61 -8.68
C PHE A 107 16.57 8.38 -9.86
N GLU A 108 17.55 9.25 -9.59
CA GLU A 108 18.29 9.97 -10.63
C GLU A 108 18.93 8.99 -11.63
N GLY A 109 18.73 9.25 -12.92
CA GLY A 109 19.22 8.39 -14.02
C GLY A 109 18.47 7.07 -14.20
N LYS A 110 17.42 6.78 -13.40
CA LYS A 110 16.56 5.60 -13.58
C LYS A 110 15.33 5.93 -14.43
N PRO A 111 14.71 4.95 -15.10
CA PRO A 111 13.52 5.17 -15.93
C PRO A 111 12.27 5.33 -15.06
N VAL A 112 12.20 6.44 -14.32
CA VAL A 112 11.05 6.80 -13.47
C VAL A 112 10.41 8.09 -13.96
N ASP A 113 9.09 8.17 -13.84
CA ASP A 113 8.33 9.39 -14.05
C ASP A 113 7.74 9.86 -12.71
N LEU A 114 8.21 11.02 -12.26
CA LEU A 114 7.84 11.62 -10.98
C LEU A 114 6.84 12.79 -11.14
N ALA A 115 6.28 13.00 -12.33
CA ALA A 115 5.44 14.17 -12.63
C ALA A 115 4.18 14.30 -11.75
N LEU A 116 3.75 13.22 -11.09
CA LEU A 116 2.58 13.20 -10.21
C LEU A 116 2.91 13.44 -8.73
N LEU A 117 4.19 13.54 -8.36
CA LEU A 117 4.58 13.82 -6.97
C LEU A 117 4.33 15.29 -6.65
N THR A 118 3.50 15.52 -5.64
CA THR A 118 3.27 16.85 -5.05
C THR A 118 4.08 16.98 -3.76
N GLU A 119 4.37 18.18 -3.28
CA GLU A 119 5.10 18.36 -2.00
C GLU A 119 4.43 17.65 -0.81
N GLU A 120 3.09 17.59 -0.78
CA GLU A 120 2.34 16.99 0.33
C GLU A 120 2.10 15.49 0.19
N TRP A 121 2.63 14.84 -0.86
CA TRP A 121 2.33 13.42 -1.15
C TRP A 121 2.69 12.48 0.00
N CYS A 122 3.79 12.77 0.70
CA CYS A 122 4.32 11.99 1.82
C CYS A 122 3.81 12.49 3.19
N SER A 123 2.87 13.44 3.24
CA SER A 123 2.46 14.10 4.49
C SER A 123 1.66 13.24 5.45
N LYS A 124 1.03 12.16 4.94
CA LYS A 124 0.03 11.35 5.67
C LYS A 124 -1.08 12.20 6.31
N ARG A 125 -1.48 13.29 5.63
CA ARG A 125 -2.57 14.20 6.03
C ARG A 125 -3.57 14.40 4.91
N GLY A 126 -4.77 14.88 5.26
CA GLY A 126 -5.84 15.16 4.30
C GLY A 126 -6.16 13.95 3.41
N LYS A 127 -6.00 14.09 2.10
CA LYS A 127 -6.15 12.99 1.13
C LYS A 127 -5.28 11.77 1.46
N TYR A 128 -4.09 11.99 2.01
CA TYR A 128 -3.11 10.93 2.32
C TYR A 128 -3.21 10.41 3.76
N ALA A 129 -4.17 10.88 4.55
CA ALA A 129 -4.30 10.50 5.94
C ALA A 129 -4.55 9.00 6.14
N PRO A 130 -4.08 8.42 7.27
CA PRO A 130 -4.12 6.98 7.52
C PRO A 130 -5.51 6.47 7.99
N HIS A 131 -6.58 7.19 7.66
CA HIS A 131 -7.94 6.80 8.04
C HIS A 131 -8.67 6.12 6.90
N ALA A 132 -9.52 5.13 7.24
CA ALA A 132 -10.19 4.26 6.25
C ALA A 132 -10.89 5.06 5.13
N GLN A 133 -11.60 6.13 5.48
CA GLN A 133 -12.30 6.98 4.49
C GLN A 133 -11.35 7.65 3.49
N ALA A 134 -10.17 8.14 3.91
CA ALA A 134 -9.19 8.73 2.99
C ALA A 134 -8.54 7.65 2.13
N ILE A 135 -8.24 6.49 2.72
CA ILE A 135 -7.67 5.35 2.00
C ILE A 135 -8.64 4.87 0.91
N GLU A 136 -9.93 4.75 1.21
CA GLU A 136 -10.98 4.39 0.25
C GLU A 136 -11.12 5.43 -0.86
N ALA A 137 -11.10 6.72 -0.51
CA ALA A 137 -11.13 7.80 -1.50
C ALA A 137 -9.90 7.74 -2.43
N ARG A 138 -8.69 7.51 -1.88
CA ARG A 138 -7.46 7.34 -2.68
C ARG A 138 -7.50 6.11 -3.57
N ALA A 139 -7.99 4.98 -3.04
CA ALA A 139 -8.17 3.76 -3.81
C ALA A 139 -9.09 3.99 -5.01
N ARG A 140 -10.23 4.66 -4.81
CA ARG A 140 -11.13 5.05 -5.89
C ARG A 140 -10.47 6.00 -6.89
N ASP A 141 -9.78 7.03 -6.43
CA ASP A 141 -9.06 7.98 -7.30
C ASP A 141 -8.04 7.24 -8.19
N ALA A 142 -7.24 6.34 -7.61
CA ALA A 142 -6.29 5.52 -8.33
C ALA A 142 -6.96 4.63 -9.39
N ARG A 143 -8.07 3.96 -9.03
CA ARG A 143 -8.83 3.13 -9.98
C ARG A 143 -9.35 3.95 -11.15
N LYS A 144 -9.91 5.14 -10.90
CA LYS A 144 -10.42 6.02 -11.96
C LYS A 144 -9.30 6.54 -12.86
N TRP A 145 -8.16 6.91 -12.27
CA TRP A 145 -6.98 7.32 -13.03
C TRP A 145 -6.50 6.18 -13.94
N LEU A 146 -6.41 4.95 -13.42
CA LEU A 146 -6.02 3.77 -14.18
C LEU A 146 -7.04 3.40 -15.27
N MET A 147 -8.34 3.50 -14.98
CA MET A 147 -9.40 3.20 -15.95
C MET A 147 -9.37 4.16 -17.15
N GLY A 148 -8.93 5.41 -16.95
CA GLY A 148 -8.78 6.42 -17.98
C GLY A 148 -7.49 6.34 -18.80
N ARG A 149 -6.60 5.39 -18.50
CA ARG A 149 -5.37 5.17 -19.26
C ARG A 149 -5.67 4.61 -20.65
N GLN A 150 -4.77 4.90 -21.59
CA GLN A 150 -4.87 4.40 -22.97
C GLN A 150 -4.25 3.01 -23.10
N GLU A 151 -3.33 2.67 -22.21
CA GLU A 151 -2.70 1.35 -22.13
C GLU A 151 -3.70 0.27 -21.79
N LYS A 152 -3.45 -0.95 -22.29
CA LYS A 152 -4.35 -2.09 -22.14
C LYS A 152 -3.97 -3.02 -21.00
N GLU A 153 -2.68 -3.15 -20.70
CA GLU A 153 -2.16 -4.02 -19.65
C GLU A 153 -1.18 -3.23 -18.79
N ILE A 154 -1.58 -3.00 -17.53
CA ILE A 154 -0.86 -2.09 -16.62
C ILE A 154 -0.42 -2.85 -15.38
N ILE A 155 0.88 -2.84 -15.11
CA ILE A 155 1.42 -3.29 -13.82
C ILE A 155 1.18 -2.20 -12.78
N VAL A 156 0.67 -2.60 -11.61
CA VAL A 156 0.48 -1.71 -10.45
C VAL A 156 1.18 -2.31 -9.24
N VAL A 157 2.32 -1.74 -8.85
CA VAL A 157 3.10 -2.18 -7.69
C VAL A 157 2.74 -1.35 -6.45
N SER A 158 2.16 -2.00 -5.45
CA SER A 158 1.64 -1.36 -4.23
C SER A 158 1.94 -2.20 -2.99
N HIS A 159 1.17 -1.99 -1.91
CA HIS A 159 1.40 -2.54 -0.58
C HIS A 159 0.22 -3.40 -0.15
N GLY A 160 0.46 -4.28 0.82
CA GLY A 160 -0.51 -5.30 1.21
C GLY A 160 -1.79 -4.69 1.79
N GLY A 161 -1.67 -3.74 2.73
CA GLY A 161 -2.83 -3.10 3.35
C GLY A 161 -3.64 -2.32 2.34
N PHE A 162 -2.98 -1.49 1.52
CA PHE A 162 -3.64 -0.68 0.50
C PHE A 162 -4.35 -1.52 -0.57
N LEU A 163 -3.79 -2.68 -0.97
CA LEU A 163 -4.38 -3.53 -2.00
C LEU A 163 -5.76 -4.08 -1.62
N HIS A 164 -6.08 -4.22 -0.33
CA HIS A 164 -7.44 -4.57 0.11
C HIS A 164 -8.45 -3.47 -0.22
N TYR A 165 -8.10 -2.20 0.02
CA TYR A 165 -8.94 -1.07 -0.35
C TYR A 165 -9.03 -0.87 -1.86
N PHE A 166 -7.90 -1.05 -2.55
CA PHE A 166 -7.80 -0.88 -3.99
C PHE A 166 -8.59 -1.94 -4.76
N THR A 167 -8.49 -3.21 -4.37
CA THR A 167 -9.17 -4.31 -5.07
C THR A 167 -10.54 -4.66 -4.50
N GLU A 168 -10.88 -4.10 -3.33
CA GLU A 168 -12.11 -4.40 -2.56
C GLU A 168 -12.26 -5.88 -2.20
N ASP A 169 -11.15 -6.63 -2.23
CA ASP A 169 -11.06 -8.02 -1.81
C ASP A 169 -10.36 -8.12 -0.46
N TRP A 170 -11.12 -8.53 0.57
CA TRP A 170 -10.68 -8.73 1.94
C TRP A 170 -10.46 -10.20 2.29
N THR A 171 -10.57 -11.09 1.31
CA THR A 171 -10.34 -12.53 1.49
C THR A 171 -8.93 -12.80 1.99
N GLY A 172 -8.82 -13.53 3.10
CA GLY A 172 -7.52 -13.89 3.69
C GLY A 172 -6.79 -12.74 4.36
N SER A 173 -7.49 -11.65 4.71
CA SER A 173 -6.95 -10.51 5.46
C SER A 173 -6.41 -10.88 6.85
N ASP A 174 -6.60 -12.10 7.34
CA ASP A 174 -5.95 -12.67 8.53
C ASP A 174 -4.54 -13.21 8.24
N LYS A 175 -4.20 -13.46 6.97
CA LYS A 175 -2.90 -14.01 6.55
C LYS A 175 -1.83 -12.94 6.43
N PHE A 176 -0.57 -13.36 6.54
CA PHE A 176 0.61 -12.52 6.30
C PHE A 176 0.60 -11.20 7.08
N GLN A 177 0.32 -11.29 8.39
CA GLN A 177 0.22 -10.12 9.30
C GLN A 177 -0.81 -9.09 8.85
N GLY A 178 -2.01 -9.54 8.46
CA GLY A 178 -3.07 -8.64 8.05
C GLY A 178 -3.13 -8.40 6.55
N THR A 179 -2.04 -8.65 5.81
CA THR A 179 -1.94 -8.15 4.44
C THR A 179 -2.63 -8.99 3.39
N GLY A 180 -3.01 -10.25 3.65
CA GLY A 180 -3.69 -11.13 2.70
C GLY A 180 -2.99 -11.41 1.35
N TRP A 181 -1.77 -10.88 1.17
CA TRP A 181 -0.97 -10.93 -0.05
C TRP A 181 0.47 -11.32 0.32
N ALA A 182 1.07 -12.33 -0.29
CA ALA A 182 2.50 -12.60 -0.09
C ALA A 182 3.37 -11.52 -0.77
N ASN A 183 4.63 -11.34 -0.31
CA ASN A 183 5.57 -10.46 -1.02
C ASN A 183 5.73 -10.92 -2.47
N THR A 184 5.70 -9.99 -3.42
CA THR A 184 5.70 -10.26 -4.88
C THR A 184 4.54 -11.11 -5.41
N GLU A 185 3.50 -11.36 -4.60
CA GLU A 185 2.27 -11.93 -5.13
C GLU A 185 1.65 -10.95 -6.13
N PHE A 186 1.18 -11.49 -7.26
CA PHE A 186 0.45 -10.74 -8.25
C PHE A 186 -0.93 -11.33 -8.53
N ARG A 187 -1.92 -10.44 -8.72
CA ARG A 187 -3.28 -10.78 -9.13
C ARG A 187 -3.72 -9.85 -10.26
N SER A 188 -4.51 -10.37 -11.18
CA SER A 188 -4.97 -9.61 -12.37
C SER A 188 -6.45 -9.27 -12.25
N TYR A 189 -6.83 -8.07 -12.66
CA TYR A 189 -8.17 -7.52 -12.51
C TYR A 189 -8.65 -6.84 -13.79
N THR A 190 -9.95 -6.84 -13.99
CA THR A 190 -10.65 -6.00 -14.97
C THR A 190 -11.61 -5.07 -14.25
N PHE A 191 -12.00 -3.96 -14.88
CA PHE A 191 -13.00 -3.06 -14.34
C PHE A 191 -14.42 -3.64 -14.44
N SER A 192 -15.22 -3.49 -13.38
CA SER A 192 -16.64 -3.83 -13.36
C SER A 192 -17.42 -2.90 -14.30
N THR A 193 -18.37 -3.47 -15.03
CA THR A 193 -19.31 -2.74 -15.89
C THR A 193 -20.54 -2.20 -15.14
N HIS A 194 -20.75 -2.61 -13.88
CA HIS A 194 -21.99 -2.34 -13.14
C HIS A 194 -22.03 -0.94 -12.50
N ASP A 195 -20.88 -0.36 -12.16
CA ASP A 195 -20.77 1.03 -11.71
C ASP A 195 -19.45 1.64 -12.18
N PRO A 196 -19.44 2.27 -13.37
CA PRO A 196 -18.23 2.86 -13.92
C PRO A 196 -17.77 4.10 -13.13
N ASN A 197 -18.61 4.71 -12.30
CA ASN A 197 -18.25 5.97 -11.60
C ASN A 197 -17.21 5.75 -10.50
N ASN A 198 -17.20 4.55 -9.90
CA ASN A 198 -16.29 4.13 -8.85
C ASN A 198 -15.17 3.20 -9.32
N ALA A 199 -15.22 2.79 -10.60
CA ALA A 199 -14.19 2.00 -11.28
C ALA A 199 -13.81 0.73 -10.52
N HIS A 200 -14.80 0.02 -9.95
CA HIS A 200 -14.57 -1.20 -9.17
C HIS A 200 -13.78 -2.26 -9.94
N LEU A 201 -12.96 -3.04 -9.23
CA LEU A 201 -12.14 -4.09 -9.84
C LEU A 201 -12.75 -5.47 -9.58
N VAL A 202 -12.63 -6.34 -10.57
CA VAL A 202 -13.03 -7.75 -10.49
C VAL A 202 -11.83 -8.60 -10.84
N GLU A 203 -11.40 -9.46 -9.92
CA GLU A 203 -10.26 -10.36 -10.16
C GLU A 203 -10.60 -11.33 -11.31
N THR A 204 -9.68 -11.48 -12.26
CA THR A 204 -9.90 -12.35 -13.41
C THR A 204 -9.96 -13.83 -12.99
N THR A 205 -10.73 -14.63 -13.74
CA THR A 205 -10.85 -16.08 -13.50
C THR A 205 -9.48 -16.78 -13.52
N ALA A 206 -8.59 -16.40 -14.44
CA ALA A 206 -7.26 -16.98 -14.54
C ALA A 206 -6.40 -16.66 -13.30
N SER A 207 -6.46 -15.42 -12.80
CA SER A 207 -5.78 -15.01 -11.57
C SER A 207 -6.29 -15.78 -10.35
N ARG A 208 -7.61 -15.85 -10.21
CA ARG A 208 -8.25 -16.57 -9.10
C ARG A 208 -7.92 -18.04 -9.09
N LYS A 209 -8.00 -18.70 -10.26
CA LYS A 209 -7.65 -20.13 -10.38
C LYS A 209 -6.21 -20.40 -9.97
N ARG A 210 -5.27 -19.51 -10.30
CA ARG A 210 -3.86 -19.63 -9.90
C ARG A 210 -3.68 -19.58 -8.37
N ARG A 211 -4.49 -18.79 -7.66
CA ARG A 211 -4.35 -18.56 -6.22
C ARG A 211 -5.21 -19.47 -5.34
N LEU A 212 -6.48 -19.67 -5.71
CA LEU A 212 -7.51 -20.31 -4.89
C LEU A 212 -8.06 -21.61 -5.52
N GLY A 213 -7.59 -22.01 -6.70
CA GLY A 213 -8.09 -23.19 -7.39
C GLY A 213 -9.56 -23.04 -7.80
N HIS A 214 -10.46 -23.75 -7.10
CA HIS A 214 -11.89 -23.85 -7.41
C HIS A 214 -12.81 -23.18 -6.38
N GLU A 215 -12.26 -22.47 -5.39
CA GLU A 215 -13.07 -21.77 -4.38
C GLU A 215 -13.95 -20.69 -5.02
N LYS A 216 -15.19 -20.57 -4.52
CA LYS A 216 -16.14 -19.58 -5.00
C LYS A 216 -15.77 -18.17 -4.51
N PRO A 217 -16.03 -17.11 -5.29
CA PRO A 217 -15.98 -15.74 -4.78
C PRO A 217 -16.85 -15.60 -3.55
N LEU A 218 -16.37 -14.82 -2.59
CA LEU A 218 -17.25 -14.16 -1.64
C LEU A 218 -18.10 -13.12 -2.36
N ASP A 219 -19.35 -12.98 -1.92
CA ASP A 219 -20.24 -11.92 -2.37
C ASP A 219 -19.89 -10.56 -1.74
N GLN A 220 -20.59 -9.50 -2.17
CA GLN A 220 -20.31 -8.15 -1.68
C GLN A 220 -20.57 -8.00 -0.17
N ASN A 221 -21.62 -8.63 0.36
CA ASN A 221 -21.95 -8.53 1.78
C ASN A 221 -20.89 -9.24 2.63
N GLU A 222 -20.43 -10.41 2.18
CA GLU A 222 -19.34 -11.17 2.82
C GLU A 222 -18.04 -10.35 2.81
N GLN A 223 -17.70 -9.69 1.70
CA GLN A 223 -16.54 -8.80 1.60
C GLN A 223 -16.67 -7.59 2.55
N GLU A 224 -17.86 -6.98 2.65
CA GLU A 224 -18.11 -5.87 3.57
C GLU A 224 -18.01 -6.28 5.04
N GLN A 225 -18.45 -7.48 5.39
CA GLN A 225 -18.31 -8.04 6.75
C GLN A 225 -16.84 -8.32 7.10
N LEU A 226 -16.08 -8.91 6.17
CA LEU A 226 -14.65 -9.11 6.34
C LEU A 226 -13.90 -7.80 6.49
N LYS A 227 -14.21 -6.81 5.64
CA LYS A 227 -13.68 -5.45 5.73
C LYS A 227 -13.87 -4.89 7.13
N ARG A 228 -15.11 -4.87 7.66
CA ARG A 228 -15.40 -4.33 9.00
C ARG A 228 -14.56 -4.99 10.09
N THR A 229 -14.42 -6.31 10.02
CA THR A 229 -13.64 -7.09 11.01
C THR A 229 -12.15 -6.78 10.90
N ALA A 230 -11.60 -6.79 9.68
CA ALA A 230 -10.19 -6.52 9.43
C ALA A 230 -9.81 -5.08 9.77
N THR A 231 -10.60 -4.09 9.36
CA THR A 231 -10.31 -2.68 9.66
C THR A 231 -10.33 -2.37 11.15
N LYS A 232 -11.18 -3.07 11.93
CA LYS A 232 -11.20 -2.93 13.39
C LYS A 232 -9.91 -3.49 14.02
N ASP A 233 -9.49 -4.70 13.63
CA ASP A 233 -8.23 -5.29 14.10
C ASP A 233 -7.02 -4.42 13.70
N TRP A 234 -7.04 -3.84 12.50
CA TRP A 234 -5.99 -2.93 12.05
C TRP A 234 -6.00 -1.59 12.80
N ASP A 235 -7.17 -1.06 13.19
CA ASP A 235 -7.26 0.12 14.06
C ASP A 235 -6.62 -0.16 15.43
N GLU A 236 -6.97 -1.29 16.05
CA GLU A 236 -6.40 -1.71 17.33
C GLU A 236 -4.88 -1.88 17.28
N LYS A 237 -4.34 -2.29 16.12
CA LYS A 237 -2.90 -2.45 15.87
C LYS A 237 -2.20 -1.18 15.38
N GLY A 238 -2.95 -0.11 15.07
CA GLY A 238 -2.41 1.17 14.58
C GLY A 238 -2.00 1.17 13.10
N TYR A 239 -2.46 0.21 12.30
CA TYR A 239 -2.19 0.17 10.84
C TYR A 239 -3.17 1.02 10.02
N VAL A 240 -4.31 1.35 10.61
CA VAL A 240 -5.31 2.31 10.13
C VAL A 240 -5.83 3.07 11.35
N GLN A 241 -6.37 4.27 11.15
CA GLN A 241 -7.05 5.02 12.21
C GLN A 241 -8.55 5.13 11.90
N ASP A 242 -9.42 4.66 12.80
CA ASP A 242 -10.86 4.92 12.71
C ASP A 242 -11.21 6.29 13.35
N ASN A 243 -11.99 7.10 12.63
CA ASN A 243 -12.45 8.41 13.10
C ASN A 243 -13.30 8.31 14.37
N SER A 244 -13.92 7.16 14.65
CA SER A 244 -14.75 6.93 15.84
C SER A 244 -13.94 7.00 17.15
N ASN A 245 -12.67 6.58 17.13
CA ASN A 245 -11.80 6.49 18.30
C ASN A 245 -10.81 7.64 18.45
N GLY A 246 -10.70 8.54 17.46
CA GLY A 246 -9.73 9.65 17.50
C GLY A 246 -9.93 10.59 18.70
N ALA A 247 -11.18 10.85 19.07
CA ALA A 247 -11.53 11.66 20.24
C ALA A 247 -11.25 10.93 21.57
N GLU A 248 -11.46 9.61 21.63
CA GLU A 248 -11.16 8.79 22.81
C GLU A 248 -9.65 8.60 23.00
N ARG A 249 -8.89 8.37 21.93
CA ARG A 249 -7.42 8.29 21.96
C ARG A 249 -6.80 9.62 22.37
N ALA A 250 -7.33 10.76 21.88
CA ALA A 250 -6.89 12.09 22.30
C ALA A 250 -7.21 12.36 23.78
N ARG A 251 -8.37 11.94 24.28
CA ARG A 251 -8.72 12.03 25.71
C ARG A 251 -7.86 11.11 26.58
N ALA A 252 -7.58 9.88 26.15
CA ALA A 252 -6.73 8.94 26.87
C ALA A 252 -5.27 9.42 26.93
N ALA A 253 -4.76 10.03 25.85
CA ALA A 253 -3.44 10.65 25.83
C ALA A 253 -3.36 11.88 26.76
N GLN A 254 -4.40 12.74 26.76
CA GLN A 254 -4.49 13.88 27.69
C GLN A 254 -4.61 13.42 29.16
N ALA A 255 -5.33 12.33 29.44
CA ALA A 255 -5.42 11.76 30.78
C ALA A 255 -4.08 11.21 31.27
N LYS A 256 -3.33 10.49 30.42
CA LYS A 256 -1.96 10.02 30.76
C LYS A 256 -0.96 11.16 30.99
N LEU A 257 -1.08 12.26 30.25
CA LEU A 257 -0.27 13.48 30.41
C LEU A 257 -0.65 14.31 31.66
N ALA A 258 -1.86 14.12 32.19
CA ALA A 258 -2.31 14.74 33.43
C ALA A 258 -1.90 13.92 34.67
N ASP A 259 -1.82 12.59 34.52
CA ASP A 259 -1.39 11.65 35.57
C ASP A 259 0.13 11.78 35.83
N THR A 260 0.93 11.81 34.77
CA THR A 260 2.39 12.06 34.85
C THR A 260 2.75 13.43 35.44
N ARG A 261 1.87 14.44 35.32
CA ARG A 261 2.07 15.76 35.96
C ARG A 261 1.67 15.80 37.43
N ARG A 262 0.96 14.80 37.95
CA ARG A 262 0.65 14.69 39.38
C ARG A 262 1.77 14.03 40.18
N ASP A 263 2.52 13.12 39.56
CA ASP A 263 3.62 12.41 40.20
C ASP A 263 4.88 13.29 40.39
N ASP A 264 5.08 14.31 39.56
CA ASP A 264 6.25 15.21 39.63
C ASP A 264 6.15 16.33 40.70
N VAL A 265 5.03 16.49 41.40
CA VAL A 265 4.84 17.57 42.40
C VAL A 265 4.91 17.06 43.85
N GLY A 266 5.12 15.76 44.08
CA GLY A 266 5.04 15.14 45.41
C GLY A 266 6.35 14.92 46.18
N GLY A 267 7.52 15.10 45.55
CA GLY A 267 8.79 14.59 46.09
C GLY A 267 9.87 15.63 46.30
N GLY A 268 9.75 16.51 47.29
CA GLY A 268 10.85 17.43 47.59
C GLY A 268 10.65 18.32 48.81
N MET A 269 10.78 17.75 50.02
CA MET A 269 11.37 18.43 51.19
C MET A 269 11.45 17.45 52.37
N ALA A 270 12.67 16.98 52.67
CA ALA A 270 13.02 16.56 54.03
C ALA A 270 14.51 16.81 54.27
N SER A 271 14.75 17.58 55.31
CA SER A 271 15.96 18.26 55.75
C SER A 271 17.02 17.34 56.37
N TYR A 272 18.29 17.63 56.10
CA TYR A 272 19.43 17.21 56.93
C TYR A 272 19.64 18.24 58.06
N LEU A 273 19.39 17.82 59.29
CA LEU A 273 20.05 18.25 60.53
C LEU A 273 20.06 17.07 61.50
#